data_AF-A0A2H5X9M1-F1
#
_entry.id   AF-A0A2H5X9M1-F1
#
_cell.length_a   1.000
_cell.length_b   1.000
_cell.length_c   1.000
_cell.angle_alpha   90.00
_cell.angle_beta   90.00
_cell.angle_gamma   90.00
#
_symmetry.space_group_name_H-M   'P 1'
#
loop_
_entity.id
_entity.type
_entity.pdbx_description
1 polymer ?
#
loop_
_entity_poly.entity_id
_entity_poly.type
_entity_poly.pdbx_seq_one_letter_code
_entity_poly.pdbx_strand_id
1 'polypeptide(L)'
;MQVATKISFDFWTCELAIPWSSLPFVKSQSPIAKSLRINFCRNRHQVDKGVTHWAWSPTFGWFHTPERFGVGIFESGKVIVTQVQLPRYFDESKMVVKLRNKSAELKKVKVAGQEVVLQPESESQVQLIVSTSVGEHRRRIELSWDNEVRSFEVAYAIPEPLRLVSPIVLANERGEAVLPLVINMSSELLRKSALVVEVNSKRIRLPLTSAPLQFRCPLKSSLASVRLWLDNVPEWTVTAKLFSPR
;
A
#
# COMPACT_ATOMS: atom_id res chain seq x y z
N MET A 1 -18.03 -16.93 -19.05
CA MET A 1 -17.62 -16.86 -17.63
C MET A 1 -18.43 -17.90 -16.88
N GLN A 2 -17.79 -18.67 -16.02
CA GLN A 2 -18.48 -19.61 -15.11
C GLN A 2 -18.20 -19.18 -13.68
N VAL A 3 -19.21 -19.30 -12.82
CA VAL A 3 -19.16 -18.90 -11.41
C VAL A 3 -19.81 -19.99 -10.59
N ALA A 4 -19.17 -20.37 -9.48
CA ALA A 4 -19.74 -21.24 -8.47
C ALA A 4 -19.56 -20.62 -7.08
N THR A 5 -20.55 -20.82 -6.20
CA THR A 5 -20.49 -20.38 -4.81
C THR A 5 -20.91 -21.50 -3.87
N LYS A 6 -20.24 -21.62 -2.73
CA LYS A 6 -20.62 -22.55 -1.66
C LYS A 6 -20.73 -21.80 -0.35
N ILE A 7 -21.85 -21.98 0.33
CA ILE A 7 -22.10 -21.40 1.66
C ILE A 7 -21.71 -22.45 2.72
N SER A 8 -21.11 -21.98 3.82
CA SER A 8 -20.80 -22.74 5.02
C SER A 8 -21.29 -21.96 6.25
N PHE A 9 -21.10 -22.50 7.46
CA PHE A 9 -21.67 -21.92 8.68
C PHE A 9 -21.26 -20.46 8.92
N ASP A 10 -20.03 -20.10 8.61
CA ASP A 10 -19.40 -18.80 8.91
C ASP A 10 -18.71 -18.13 7.71
N PHE A 11 -18.60 -18.83 6.58
CA PHE A 11 -18.00 -18.29 5.35
C PHE A 11 -18.76 -18.73 4.11
N TRP A 12 -18.42 -18.11 3.00
CA TRP A 12 -18.77 -18.59 1.67
C TRP A 12 -17.51 -18.56 0.79
N THR A 13 -17.45 -19.46 -0.18
CA THR A 13 -16.40 -19.46 -1.21
C THR A 13 -16.99 -19.07 -2.55
N CYS A 14 -16.16 -18.44 -3.38
CA CYS A 14 -16.44 -18.12 -4.78
C CYS A 14 -15.34 -18.74 -5.64
N GLU A 15 -15.73 -19.42 -6.69
CA GLU A 15 -14.81 -19.85 -7.74
C GLU A 15 -15.25 -19.24 -9.08
N LEU A 16 -14.30 -18.67 -9.80
CA LEU A 16 -14.51 -17.95 -11.05
C LEU A 16 -13.61 -18.52 -12.14
N ALA A 17 -14.20 -18.98 -13.24
CA ALA A 17 -13.47 -19.30 -14.46
C ALA A 17 -13.80 -18.26 -15.54
N ILE A 18 -12.81 -17.44 -15.90
CA ILE A 18 -12.93 -16.36 -16.88
C ILE A 18 -12.16 -16.78 -18.15
N PRO A 19 -12.86 -17.17 -19.23
CA PRO A 19 -12.21 -17.48 -20.49
C PRO A 19 -11.48 -16.25 -21.02
N TRP A 20 -10.26 -16.43 -21.54
CA TRP A 20 -9.50 -15.35 -22.18
C TRP A 20 -10.27 -14.64 -23.29
N SER A 21 -11.07 -15.40 -24.05
CA SER A 21 -11.95 -14.88 -25.10
C SER A 21 -13.05 -13.94 -24.61
N SER A 22 -13.33 -13.91 -23.31
CA SER A 22 -14.33 -13.02 -22.69
C SER A 22 -13.76 -11.69 -22.22
N LEU A 23 -12.44 -11.52 -22.22
CA LEU A 23 -11.77 -10.28 -21.85
C LEU A 23 -11.58 -9.41 -23.10
N PRO A 24 -11.67 -8.07 -22.99
CA PRO A 24 -11.55 -7.13 -24.13
C PRO A 24 -10.09 -6.96 -24.59
N PHE A 25 -9.28 -8.01 -24.52
CA PHE A 25 -7.91 -8.02 -25.02
C PHE A 25 -7.91 -8.37 -26.51
N VAL A 26 -7.05 -7.69 -27.28
CA VAL A 26 -6.90 -7.97 -28.71
C VAL A 26 -6.40 -9.42 -28.87
N LYS A 27 -7.11 -10.26 -29.64
CA LYS A 27 -6.81 -11.70 -29.82
C LYS A 27 -5.37 -12.01 -30.24
N SER A 28 -4.69 -11.07 -30.90
CA SER A 28 -3.27 -11.19 -31.31
C SER A 28 -2.27 -11.01 -30.15
N GLN A 29 -2.74 -10.57 -28.98
CA GLN A 29 -1.96 -10.50 -27.74
C GLN A 29 -2.37 -11.67 -26.85
N SER A 30 -1.90 -12.88 -27.15
CA SER A 30 -2.03 -13.99 -26.19
C SER A 30 -1.37 -13.57 -24.87
N PRO A 31 -2.12 -13.44 -23.77
CA PRO A 31 -1.63 -12.94 -22.49
C PRO A 31 -0.86 -14.00 -21.69
N ILE A 32 -0.74 -15.22 -22.23
CA ILE A 32 0.07 -16.30 -21.62
C ILE A 32 1.54 -15.88 -21.47
N ALA A 33 1.98 -14.84 -22.20
CA ALA A 33 3.32 -14.26 -22.07
C ALA A 33 3.36 -12.87 -21.39
N LYS A 34 2.23 -12.32 -20.92
CA LYS A 34 2.14 -10.92 -20.47
C LYS A 34 1.45 -10.82 -19.11
N SER A 35 2.11 -10.15 -18.18
CA SER A 35 1.55 -9.82 -16.88
C SER A 35 0.26 -9.00 -17.03
N LEU A 36 -0.66 -9.15 -16.08
CA LEU A 36 -1.90 -8.37 -15.99
C LEU A 36 -1.87 -7.47 -14.77
N ARG A 37 -2.43 -6.27 -14.90
CA ARG A 37 -2.82 -5.48 -13.73
C ARG A 37 -4.16 -6.02 -13.21
N ILE A 38 -4.19 -6.56 -12.01
CA ILE A 38 -5.38 -7.18 -11.41
C ILE A 38 -5.57 -6.73 -9.97
N ASN A 39 -6.82 -6.64 -9.52
CA ASN A 39 -7.16 -6.48 -8.11
C ASN A 39 -8.32 -7.39 -7.75
N PHE A 40 -8.35 -7.81 -6.48
CA PHE A 40 -9.45 -8.60 -5.92
C PHE A 40 -10.07 -7.77 -4.80
N CYS A 41 -11.34 -7.45 -4.96
CA CYS A 41 -12.05 -6.55 -4.05
C CYS A 41 -13.24 -7.27 -3.40
N ARG A 42 -13.53 -6.94 -2.15
CA ARG A 42 -14.67 -7.45 -1.40
C ARG A 42 -15.47 -6.31 -0.80
N ASN A 43 -16.73 -6.22 -1.20
CA ASN A 43 -17.74 -5.40 -0.53
C ASN A 43 -18.49 -6.27 0.47
N ARG A 44 -18.61 -5.80 1.71
CA ARG A 44 -19.48 -6.42 2.70
C ARG A 44 -20.48 -5.37 3.18
N HIS A 45 -21.73 -5.63 2.83
CA HIS A 45 -22.87 -4.89 3.36
C HIS A 45 -23.38 -5.66 4.57
N GLN A 46 -23.28 -5.07 5.76
CA GLN A 46 -23.90 -5.61 6.95
C GLN A 46 -25.14 -4.79 7.27
N VAL A 47 -26.25 -5.48 7.53
CA VAL A 47 -27.41 -4.85 8.17
C VAL A 47 -26.93 -4.22 9.49
N ASP A 48 -27.21 -2.93 9.67
CA ASP A 48 -26.88 -2.11 10.85
C ASP A 48 -25.40 -1.78 11.14
N LYS A 49 -24.43 -2.29 10.36
CA LYS A 49 -22.99 -2.00 10.57
C LYS A 49 -22.31 -1.27 9.41
N GLY A 50 -23.10 -0.79 8.46
CA GLY A 50 -22.59 -0.07 7.28
C GLY A 50 -21.88 -0.97 6.27
N VAL A 51 -21.09 -0.35 5.40
CA VAL A 51 -20.37 -1.02 4.31
C VAL A 51 -18.89 -1.05 4.62
N THR A 52 -18.28 -2.23 4.53
CA THR A 52 -16.81 -2.38 4.60
C THR A 52 -16.26 -2.81 3.25
N HIS A 53 -15.09 -2.26 2.91
CA HIS A 53 -14.39 -2.51 1.65
C HIS A 53 -13.00 -3.08 1.93
N TRP A 54 -12.66 -4.17 1.26
CA TRP A 54 -11.31 -4.73 1.27
C TRP A 54 -10.83 -4.93 -0.16
N ALA A 55 -9.53 -4.78 -0.37
CA ALA A 55 -8.88 -5.06 -1.64
C ALA A 55 -7.54 -5.76 -1.40
N TRP A 56 -7.16 -6.66 -2.31
CA TRP A 56 -5.84 -7.31 -2.28
C TRP A 56 -4.72 -6.28 -2.47
N SER A 57 -4.85 -5.43 -3.49
CA SER A 57 -3.98 -4.27 -3.68
C SER A 57 -4.68 -2.99 -3.16
N PRO A 58 -4.04 -2.16 -2.31
CA PRO A 58 -4.66 -0.98 -1.71
C PRO A 58 -5.16 0.03 -2.74
N THR A 59 -6.44 0.41 -2.69
CA THR A 59 -7.02 1.40 -3.62
C THR A 59 -7.13 2.81 -3.03
N PHE A 60 -7.06 2.97 -1.70
CA PHE A 60 -7.20 4.23 -0.96
C PHE A 60 -8.44 5.06 -1.34
N GLY A 61 -9.53 4.37 -1.69
CA GLY A 61 -10.76 4.96 -2.20
C GLY A 61 -11.66 3.88 -2.78
N TRP A 62 -12.32 4.16 -3.90
CA TRP A 62 -13.16 3.19 -4.59
C TRP A 62 -12.34 2.11 -5.32
N PHE A 63 -12.99 1.09 -5.88
CA PHE A 63 -12.29 -0.01 -6.57
C PHE A 63 -11.81 0.34 -7.99
N HIS A 64 -12.34 1.41 -8.58
CA HIS A 64 -12.04 1.83 -9.94
C HIS A 64 -10.81 2.74 -10.00
N THR A 65 -9.69 2.24 -9.48
CA THR A 65 -8.40 2.95 -9.41
C THR A 65 -7.31 2.06 -10.05
N PRO A 66 -7.32 1.85 -11.39
CA PRO A 66 -6.47 0.87 -12.08
C PRO A 66 -4.97 1.07 -11.86
N GLU A 67 -4.53 2.31 -11.66
CA GLU A 67 -3.17 2.69 -11.31
C GLU A 67 -2.69 2.04 -10.00
N ARG A 68 -3.61 1.54 -9.16
CA ARG A 68 -3.33 0.83 -7.90
C ARG A 68 -3.45 -0.69 -7.98
N PHE A 69 -3.82 -1.26 -9.13
CA PHE A 69 -3.97 -2.72 -9.23
C PHE A 69 -2.62 -3.42 -9.01
N GLY A 70 -2.63 -4.60 -8.40
CA GLY A 70 -1.42 -5.42 -8.32
C GLY A 70 -1.04 -5.98 -9.69
N VAL A 71 0.04 -6.76 -9.75
CA VAL A 71 0.50 -7.42 -10.98
C VAL A 71 0.32 -8.93 -10.82
N GLY A 72 -0.46 -9.55 -11.70
CA GLY A 72 -0.55 -11.00 -11.87
C GLY A 72 0.35 -11.44 -13.02
N ILE A 73 1.31 -12.33 -12.75
CA ILE A 73 2.22 -12.86 -13.77
C ILE A 73 1.85 -14.32 -14.00
N PHE A 74 1.59 -14.69 -15.26
CA PHE A 74 1.32 -16.07 -15.63
C PHE A 74 2.66 -16.77 -15.91
N GLU A 75 3.02 -17.71 -15.04
CA GLU A 75 4.33 -18.36 -15.10
C GLU A 75 4.22 -19.86 -15.35
N SER A 76 4.82 -20.32 -16.46
CA SER A 76 4.98 -21.74 -16.80
C SER A 76 6.41 -22.26 -16.60
N GLY A 77 7.33 -21.41 -16.11
CA GLY A 77 8.75 -21.72 -15.97
C GLY A 77 9.07 -22.70 -14.85
N LYS A 78 10.30 -23.25 -14.89
CA LYS A 78 10.87 -24.05 -13.80
C LYS A 78 11.21 -23.20 -12.58
N VAL A 79 11.61 -21.95 -12.79
CA VAL A 79 11.73 -20.93 -11.75
C VAL A 79 10.57 -19.96 -11.93
N ILE A 80 9.85 -19.68 -10.84
CA ILE A 80 8.73 -18.74 -10.86
C ILE A 80 8.81 -17.72 -9.73
N VAL A 81 8.27 -16.53 -9.93
CA VAL A 81 8.04 -15.54 -8.88
C VAL A 81 6.70 -15.83 -8.22
N THR A 82 6.72 -16.21 -6.95
CA THR A 82 5.49 -16.52 -6.19
C THR A 82 4.92 -15.31 -5.47
N GLN A 83 5.78 -14.34 -5.12
CA GLN A 83 5.36 -13.13 -4.42
C GLN A 83 6.32 -11.98 -4.70
N VAL A 84 5.75 -10.78 -4.87
CA VAL A 84 6.50 -9.52 -4.78
C VAL A 84 5.86 -8.69 -3.67
N GLN A 85 6.57 -8.52 -2.55
CA GLN A 85 6.18 -7.63 -1.47
C GLN A 85 6.77 -6.24 -1.73
N LEU A 86 5.88 -5.27 -1.93
CA LEU A 86 6.22 -3.88 -2.22
C LEU A 86 6.49 -3.10 -0.92
N PRO A 87 7.34 -2.08 -0.96
CA PRO A 87 7.40 -1.11 0.13
C PRO A 87 6.07 -0.36 0.22
N ARG A 88 5.58 -0.15 1.44
CA ARG A 88 4.28 0.52 1.69
C ARG A 88 4.45 1.94 2.17
N TYR A 89 5.59 2.24 2.79
CA TYR A 89 5.86 3.49 3.47
C TYR A 89 7.24 4.04 3.09
N PHE A 90 7.43 5.34 3.35
CA PHE A 90 8.67 6.04 3.02
C PHE A 90 9.90 5.53 3.80
N ASP A 91 9.67 4.79 4.89
CA ASP A 91 10.69 4.17 5.73
C ASP A 91 10.95 2.68 5.43
N GLU A 92 10.24 2.11 4.44
CA GLU A 92 10.45 0.73 3.99
C GLU A 92 11.26 0.72 2.67
N SER A 93 12.59 0.62 2.72
CA SER A 93 13.45 0.68 1.50
C SER A 93 13.62 -0.64 0.75
N LYS A 94 12.90 -1.68 1.17
CA LYS A 94 13.09 -3.05 0.69
C LYS A 94 11.85 -3.57 -0.01
N MET A 95 12.04 -4.00 -1.25
CA MET A 95 11.11 -4.86 -1.97
C MET A 95 11.57 -6.31 -1.80
N VAL A 96 10.68 -7.22 -1.42
CA VAL A 96 11.00 -8.65 -1.27
C VAL A 96 10.42 -9.41 -2.45
N VAL A 97 11.28 -10.12 -3.19
CA VAL A 97 10.85 -11.01 -4.27
C VAL A 97 11.04 -12.45 -3.79
N LYS A 98 9.97 -13.23 -3.75
CA LYS A 98 10.01 -14.66 -3.47
C LYS A 98 10.00 -15.45 -4.78
N LEU A 99 10.93 -16.38 -4.85
CA LEU A 99 11.10 -17.28 -5.97
C LEU A 99 10.81 -18.70 -5.52
N ARG A 100 10.29 -19.50 -6.44
CA ARG A 100 10.15 -20.94 -6.28
C ARG A 100 10.83 -21.66 -7.41
N ASN A 101 11.62 -22.67 -7.07
CA ASN A 101 12.09 -23.66 -8.02
C ASN A 101 11.09 -24.83 -8.04
N LYS A 102 10.52 -25.11 -9.21
CA LYS A 102 9.58 -26.22 -9.44
C LYS A 102 10.26 -27.45 -10.04
N SER A 103 11.57 -27.40 -10.25
CA SER A 103 12.34 -28.52 -10.81
C SER A 103 12.99 -29.37 -9.73
N ALA A 104 13.34 -30.59 -10.11
CA ALA A 104 14.10 -31.53 -9.28
C ALA A 104 15.59 -31.21 -9.20
N GLU A 105 16.05 -30.18 -9.91
CA GLU A 105 17.46 -29.77 -9.96
C GLU A 105 17.66 -28.45 -9.22
N LEU A 106 18.86 -28.23 -8.67
CA LEU A 106 19.25 -26.94 -8.12
C LEU A 106 19.30 -25.88 -9.24
N LYS A 107 18.87 -24.65 -8.92
CA LYS A 107 18.92 -23.52 -9.85
C LYS A 107 19.67 -22.34 -9.24
N LYS A 108 20.63 -21.80 -10.00
CA LYS A 108 21.27 -20.52 -9.69
C LYS A 108 20.55 -19.43 -10.47
N VAL A 109 19.93 -18.50 -9.75
CA VAL A 109 19.11 -17.44 -10.34
C VAL A 109 19.74 -16.11 -9.97
N LYS A 110 19.98 -15.25 -10.96
CA LYS A 110 20.32 -13.85 -10.68
C LYS A 110 19.05 -13.03 -10.69
N VAL A 111 18.83 -12.22 -9.67
CA VAL A 111 17.71 -11.27 -9.56
C VAL A 111 18.27 -9.87 -9.40
N ALA A 112 18.06 -9.01 -10.40
CA ALA A 112 18.60 -7.65 -10.42
C ALA A 112 20.11 -7.60 -10.06
N GLY A 113 20.87 -8.56 -10.58
CA GLY A 113 22.32 -8.70 -10.35
C GLY A 113 22.73 -9.50 -9.10
N GLN A 114 21.81 -9.80 -8.17
CA GLN A 114 22.09 -10.62 -6.99
C GLN A 114 21.91 -12.11 -7.28
N GLU A 115 22.90 -12.95 -6.98
CA GLU A 115 22.77 -14.41 -7.14
C GLU A 115 22.04 -15.03 -5.95
N VAL A 116 21.07 -15.90 -6.25
CA VAL A 116 20.28 -16.68 -5.30
C VAL A 116 20.32 -18.14 -5.73
N VAL A 117 20.65 -19.02 -4.79
CA VAL A 117 20.64 -20.47 -5.02
C VAL A 117 19.29 -21.03 -4.55
N LEU A 118 18.53 -21.60 -5.47
CA LEU A 118 17.27 -22.27 -5.19
C LEU A 118 17.48 -23.79 -5.16
N GLN A 119 17.22 -24.40 -4.01
CA GLN A 119 17.19 -25.86 -3.88
C GLN A 119 16.03 -26.45 -4.70
N PRO A 120 16.09 -27.73 -5.10
CA PRO A 120 14.97 -28.42 -5.74
C PRO A 120 13.67 -28.23 -4.97
N GLU A 121 12.58 -27.95 -5.68
CA GLU A 121 11.21 -27.83 -5.12
C GLU A 121 11.04 -26.83 -3.97
N SER A 122 11.99 -25.90 -3.80
CA SER A 122 12.05 -24.98 -2.65
C SER A 122 11.71 -23.54 -3.01
N GLU A 123 11.53 -22.72 -1.98
CA GLU A 123 11.38 -21.27 -2.09
C GLU A 123 12.57 -20.54 -1.47
N SER A 124 12.88 -19.38 -2.02
CA SER A 124 13.82 -18.44 -1.40
C SER A 124 13.41 -17.01 -1.72
N GLN A 125 13.97 -16.05 -1.00
CA GLN A 125 13.66 -14.64 -1.18
C GLN A 125 14.90 -13.81 -1.39
N VAL A 126 14.75 -12.74 -2.15
CA VAL A 126 15.76 -11.71 -2.36
C VAL A 126 15.20 -10.35 -1.99
N GLN A 127 16.04 -9.50 -1.40
CA GLN A 127 15.70 -8.13 -1.03
C GLN A 127 16.34 -7.16 -2.02
N LEU A 128 15.50 -6.35 -2.66
CA LEU A 128 15.92 -5.31 -3.58
C LEU A 128 15.75 -3.95 -2.90
N ILE A 129 16.79 -3.12 -2.95
CA ILE A 129 16.70 -1.73 -2.52
C ILE A 129 15.94 -0.93 -3.58
N VAL A 130 14.94 -0.18 -3.15
CA VAL A 130 14.04 0.58 -4.02
C VAL A 130 13.81 1.98 -3.46
N SER A 131 13.38 2.91 -4.34
CA SER A 131 13.09 4.28 -3.91
C SER A 131 11.93 4.30 -2.93
N THR A 132 12.05 5.14 -1.90
CA THR A 132 11.01 5.39 -0.91
C THR A 132 10.50 6.81 -0.91
N SER A 133 10.84 7.61 -1.93
CA SER A 133 10.30 8.96 -2.06
C SER A 133 8.79 8.91 -2.26
N VAL A 134 8.06 9.91 -1.77
CA VAL A 134 6.60 10.00 -1.95
C VAL A 134 6.27 10.05 -3.46
N GLY A 135 5.23 9.34 -3.86
CA GLY A 135 4.75 9.30 -5.24
C GLY A 135 4.71 7.90 -5.85
N GLU A 136 4.55 7.85 -7.16
CA GLU A 136 4.47 6.62 -7.94
C GLU A 136 5.84 6.20 -8.47
N HIS A 137 6.08 4.89 -8.46
CA HIS A 137 7.34 4.28 -8.85
C HIS A 137 7.12 3.10 -9.76
N ARG A 138 8.13 2.83 -10.59
CA ARG A 138 8.22 1.62 -11.41
C ARG A 138 9.61 1.04 -11.25
N ARG A 139 9.67 -0.27 -11.00
CA ARG A 139 10.93 -1.02 -10.94
C ARG A 139 10.85 -2.17 -11.93
N ARG A 140 11.77 -2.19 -12.89
CA ARG A 140 12.03 -3.38 -13.70
C ARG A 140 12.84 -4.38 -12.88
N ILE A 141 12.33 -5.60 -12.77
CA ILE A 141 13.02 -6.72 -12.14
C ILE A 141 13.44 -7.66 -13.26
N GLU A 142 14.72 -7.95 -13.34
CA GLU A 142 15.30 -8.92 -14.27
C GLU A 142 15.73 -10.16 -13.51
N LEU A 143 15.36 -11.32 -14.05
CA LEU A 143 15.73 -12.64 -13.57
C LEU A 143 16.46 -13.37 -14.68
N SER A 144 17.55 -14.06 -14.35
CA SER A 144 18.25 -14.92 -15.30
C SER A 144 18.70 -16.23 -14.68
N TRP A 145 18.49 -17.35 -15.37
CA TRP A 145 18.92 -18.71 -15.00
C TRP A 145 19.04 -19.57 -16.26
N ASP A 146 19.95 -20.56 -16.31
CA ASP A 146 20.06 -21.54 -17.42
C ASP A 146 19.88 -20.97 -18.85
N ASN A 147 20.43 -19.79 -19.12
CA ASN A 147 20.26 -19.01 -20.37
C ASN A 147 18.86 -18.45 -20.64
N GLU A 148 17.87 -18.68 -19.78
CA GLU A 148 16.62 -17.93 -19.75
C GLU A 148 16.85 -16.56 -19.09
N VAL A 149 16.28 -15.52 -19.71
CA VAL A 149 16.17 -14.19 -19.11
C VAL A 149 14.70 -13.81 -19.12
N ARG A 150 14.20 -13.35 -17.97
CA ARG A 150 12.87 -12.79 -17.82
C ARG A 150 12.94 -11.43 -17.18
N SER A 151 12.04 -10.55 -17.59
CA SER A 151 11.88 -9.28 -16.91
C SER A 151 10.42 -8.90 -16.82
N PHE A 152 10.05 -8.31 -15.70
CA PHE A 152 8.73 -7.73 -15.50
C PHE A 152 8.85 -6.39 -14.78
N GLU A 153 7.85 -5.54 -14.99
CA GLU A 153 7.75 -4.25 -14.34
C GLU A 153 6.82 -4.35 -13.13
N VAL A 154 7.26 -3.80 -12.02
CA VAL A 154 6.51 -3.70 -10.78
C VAL A 154 6.23 -2.23 -10.51
N ALA A 155 4.96 -1.86 -10.53
CA ALA A 155 4.52 -0.54 -10.11
C ALA A 155 4.20 -0.55 -8.61
N TYR A 156 4.62 0.49 -7.90
CA TYR A 156 4.30 0.69 -6.50
C TYR A 156 4.20 2.18 -6.20
N ALA A 157 3.70 2.55 -5.02
CA ALA A 157 3.61 3.94 -4.63
C ALA A 157 3.81 4.10 -3.15
N ILE A 158 4.45 5.21 -2.80
CA ILE A 158 4.69 5.61 -1.43
C ILE A 158 3.76 6.79 -1.13
N PRO A 159 2.82 6.65 -0.17
CA PRO A 159 1.92 7.72 0.19
C PRO A 159 2.65 8.82 0.97
N GLU A 160 2.00 9.99 1.07
CA GLU A 160 2.44 11.07 1.95
C GLU A 160 2.52 10.58 3.41
N PRO A 161 3.61 10.85 4.15
CA PRO A 161 3.80 10.43 5.54
C PRO A 161 2.69 10.91 6.47
N LEU A 162 2.19 12.12 6.20
CA LEU A 162 1.15 12.79 6.97
C LEU A 162 0.19 13.49 6.02
N ARG A 163 -1.12 13.24 6.20
CA ARG A 163 -2.18 13.86 5.41
C ARG A 163 -3.36 14.29 6.28
N LEU A 164 -3.89 15.47 6.00
CA LEU A 164 -5.14 15.96 6.58
C LEU A 164 -6.34 15.36 5.83
N VAL A 165 -7.32 14.85 6.56
CA VAL A 165 -8.60 14.45 5.95
C VAL A 165 -9.42 15.69 5.60
N SER A 166 -9.40 16.71 6.46
CA SER A 166 -9.98 18.02 6.19
C SER A 166 -8.98 19.13 6.54
N PRO A 167 -8.66 20.04 5.60
CA PRO A 167 -7.80 21.19 5.88
C PRO A 167 -8.54 22.29 6.64
N ILE A 168 -9.86 22.20 6.81
CA ILE A 168 -10.69 23.18 7.52
C ILE A 168 -11.45 22.45 8.63
N VAL A 169 -11.39 22.98 9.85
CA VAL A 169 -12.10 22.44 11.00
C VAL A 169 -12.79 23.57 11.76
N LEU A 170 -14.01 23.30 12.21
CA LEU A 170 -14.78 24.17 13.08
C LEU A 170 -14.70 23.63 14.51
N ALA A 171 -14.41 24.50 15.47
CA ALA A 171 -14.57 24.19 16.87
C ALA A 171 -16.07 24.17 17.22
N ASN A 172 -16.45 23.26 18.10
CA ASN A 172 -17.78 23.22 18.69
C ASN A 172 -17.96 24.37 19.72
N GLU A 173 -19.15 24.47 20.30
CA GLU A 173 -19.49 25.48 21.33
C GLU A 173 -18.63 25.38 22.60
N ARG A 174 -17.95 24.24 22.82
CA ARG A 174 -17.01 24.02 23.93
C ARG A 174 -15.58 24.44 23.57
N GLY A 175 -15.35 24.96 22.37
CA GLY A 175 -14.03 25.30 21.85
C GLY A 175 -13.18 24.08 21.45
N GLU A 176 -13.81 22.92 21.27
CA GLU A 176 -13.13 21.68 20.90
C GLU A 176 -13.22 21.46 19.39
N ALA A 177 -12.11 21.04 18.78
CA ALA A 177 -12.04 20.74 17.36
C ALA A 177 -11.37 19.38 17.15
N VAL A 178 -11.92 18.57 16.24
CA VAL A 178 -11.34 17.28 15.86
C VAL A 178 -10.69 17.43 14.50
N LEU A 179 -9.40 17.12 14.44
CA LEU A 179 -8.63 17.16 13.20
C LEU A 179 -8.28 15.72 12.78
N PRO A 180 -9.03 15.11 11.85
CA PRO A 180 -8.73 13.76 11.42
C PRO A 180 -7.49 13.76 10.54
N LEU A 181 -6.52 12.93 10.90
CA LEU A 181 -5.21 12.79 10.26
C LEU A 181 -5.01 11.35 9.82
N VAL A 182 -4.33 11.17 8.68
CA VAL A 182 -3.81 9.88 8.24
C VAL A 182 -2.30 9.93 8.34
N ILE A 183 -1.72 8.95 9.03
CA ILE A 183 -0.28 8.78 9.19
C ILE A 183 0.11 7.49 8.47
N ASN A 184 1.01 7.60 7.49
CA ASN A 184 1.49 6.46 6.71
C ASN A 184 2.98 6.20 7.01
N MET A 185 3.24 5.26 7.92
CA MET A 185 4.60 4.82 8.26
C MET A 185 4.58 3.40 8.83
N SER A 186 5.74 2.74 8.89
CA SER A 186 5.83 1.43 9.54
C SER A 186 5.51 1.50 11.03
N SER A 187 5.04 0.39 11.60
CA SER A 187 4.78 0.28 13.04
C SER A 187 6.03 0.51 13.88
N GLU A 188 7.22 0.23 13.34
CA GLU A 188 8.48 0.47 14.04
C GLU A 188 8.76 1.97 14.15
N LEU A 189 8.63 2.69 13.04
CA LEU A 189 8.85 4.13 13.03
C LEU A 189 7.76 4.88 13.80
N LEU A 190 6.51 4.43 13.72
CA LEU A 190 5.38 5.00 14.46
C LEU A 190 5.66 5.08 15.97
N ARG A 191 6.21 4.00 16.56
CA ARG A 191 6.53 3.94 18.00
C ARG A 191 7.63 4.90 18.43
N LYS A 192 8.48 5.32 17.49
CA LYS A 192 9.63 6.22 17.72
C LYS A 192 9.30 7.68 17.37
N SER A 193 8.14 7.92 16.76
CA SER A 193 7.77 9.23 16.20
C SER A 193 6.80 9.98 17.10
N ALA A 194 6.76 11.29 16.91
CA ALA A 194 5.77 12.16 17.52
C ALA A 194 5.17 13.12 16.49
N LEU A 195 3.87 13.40 16.66
CA LEU A 195 3.22 14.48 15.95
C LEU A 195 3.61 15.79 16.63
N VAL A 196 4.15 16.71 15.84
CA VAL A 196 4.43 18.06 16.27
C VAL A 196 3.28 18.95 15.83
N VAL A 197 2.72 19.70 16.78
CA VAL A 197 1.61 20.63 16.53
C VAL A 197 2.08 22.04 16.87
N GLU A 198 1.92 22.97 15.93
CA GLU A 198 2.24 24.37 16.12
C GLU A 198 1.00 25.23 15.88
N VAL A 199 0.64 26.03 16.89
CA VAL A 199 -0.46 27.00 16.83
C VAL A 199 -0.03 28.28 17.54
N ASN A 200 -0.19 29.43 16.89
CA ASN A 200 0.20 30.74 17.45
C ASN A 200 1.66 30.78 17.97
N SER A 201 2.58 30.17 17.21
CA SER A 201 4.00 30.00 17.56
C SER A 201 4.27 29.15 18.81
N LYS A 202 3.25 28.54 19.42
CA LYS A 202 3.43 27.51 20.45
C LYS A 202 3.53 26.15 19.78
N ARG A 203 4.64 25.45 20.05
CA ARG A 203 4.92 24.11 19.55
C ARG A 203 4.76 23.09 20.67
N ILE A 204 4.06 22.01 20.41
CA ILE A 204 4.00 20.84 21.28
C ILE A 204 4.40 19.59 20.50
N ARG A 205 4.99 18.62 21.20
CA ARG A 205 5.33 17.30 20.67
C ARG A 205 4.44 16.26 21.35
N LEU A 206 3.65 15.54 20.56
CA LEU A 206 2.67 14.56 21.01
C LEU A 206 3.11 13.17 20.54
N PRO A 207 3.51 12.26 21.45
CA PRO A 207 3.88 10.89 21.08
C PRO A 207 2.72 10.19 20.36
N LEU A 208 3.01 9.46 19.27
CA LEU A 208 2.00 8.70 18.55
C LEU A 208 1.64 7.44 19.37
N THR A 209 0.52 7.50 20.10
CA THR A 209 -0.04 6.37 20.86
C THR A 209 -1.36 5.91 20.24
N SER A 210 -1.93 4.81 20.73
CA SER A 210 -3.23 4.31 20.27
C SER A 210 -4.43 5.16 20.74
N ALA A 211 -4.22 6.15 21.62
CA ALA A 211 -5.25 7.06 22.10
C ALA A 211 -5.36 8.31 21.20
N PRO A 212 -6.54 8.95 21.12
CA PRO A 212 -6.67 10.26 20.51
C PRO A 212 -5.71 11.26 21.14
N LEU A 213 -4.92 11.94 20.31
CA LEU A 213 -3.99 12.96 20.78
C LEU A 213 -4.75 14.23 21.12
N GLN A 214 -4.51 14.78 22.30
CA GLN A 214 -5.17 16.01 22.76
C GLN A 214 -4.16 17.13 22.93
N PHE A 215 -4.54 18.31 22.47
CA PHE A 215 -3.77 19.54 22.60
C PHE A 215 -4.70 20.68 22.95
N ARG A 216 -4.34 21.45 23.99
CA ARG A 216 -5.08 22.64 24.42
C ARG A 216 -4.23 23.87 24.18
N CYS A 217 -4.77 24.85 23.46
CA CYS A 217 -4.10 26.11 23.20
C CYS A 217 -5.10 27.27 23.20
N PRO A 218 -4.81 28.37 23.91
CA PRO A 218 -5.63 29.58 23.79
C PRO A 218 -5.46 30.17 22.38
N LEU A 219 -6.59 30.48 21.75
CA LEU A 219 -6.63 31.13 20.45
C LEU A 219 -6.67 32.65 20.63
N LYS A 220 -5.81 33.37 19.90
CA LYS A 220 -5.79 34.84 19.89
C LYS A 220 -6.87 35.43 18.97
N SER A 221 -7.42 34.62 18.06
CA SER A 221 -8.38 35.01 17.02
C SER A 221 -9.39 33.88 16.77
N SER A 222 -10.53 34.21 16.15
CA SER A 222 -11.53 33.23 15.71
C SER A 222 -11.03 32.34 14.56
N LEU A 223 -9.92 32.69 13.93
CA LEU A 223 -9.25 31.89 12.90
C LEU A 223 -7.80 31.67 13.31
N ALA A 224 -7.38 30.42 13.39
CA ALA A 224 -6.00 30.02 13.66
C ALA A 224 -5.48 29.06 12.58
N SER A 225 -4.17 29.12 12.32
CA SER A 225 -3.51 28.10 11.49
C SER A 225 -2.83 27.10 12.40
N VAL A 226 -3.10 25.82 12.17
CA VAL A 226 -2.49 24.69 12.87
C VAL A 226 -1.52 24.03 11.91
N ARG A 227 -0.22 24.14 12.17
CA ARG A 227 0.80 23.42 11.40
C ARG A 227 1.10 22.10 12.09
N LEU A 228 1.16 21.03 11.32
CA LEU A 228 1.42 19.69 11.82
C LEU A 228 2.50 19.02 10.98
N TRP A 229 3.43 18.35 11.64
CA TRP A 229 4.45 17.53 10.98
C TRP A 229 4.87 16.40 11.90
N LEU A 230 5.52 15.40 11.34
CA LEU A 230 6.13 14.33 12.10
C LEU A 230 7.58 14.72 12.41
N ASP A 231 8.05 14.51 13.63
CA ASP A 231 9.38 14.94 14.06
C ASP A 231 10.54 14.29 13.28
N ASN A 232 10.32 13.09 12.77
CA ASN A 232 11.23 12.34 11.90
C ASN A 232 11.13 12.71 10.41
N VAL A 233 10.15 13.53 10.01
CA VAL A 233 9.96 14.01 8.63
C VAL A 233 9.53 15.50 8.65
N PRO A 234 10.37 16.40 9.20
CA PRO A 234 9.99 17.80 9.42
C PRO A 234 9.71 18.60 8.15
N GLU A 235 10.29 18.19 7.01
CA GLU A 235 10.04 18.76 5.69
C GLU A 235 8.59 18.54 5.22
N TRP A 236 7.90 17.52 5.74
CA TRP A 236 6.52 17.20 5.39
C TRP A 236 5.52 17.86 6.36
N THR A 237 5.27 19.15 6.17
CA THR A 237 4.31 19.91 6.98
C THR A 237 2.95 20.03 6.30
N VAL A 238 1.89 19.69 7.02
CA VAL A 238 0.50 19.95 6.64
C VAL A 238 -0.08 21.10 7.47
N THR A 239 -1.00 21.87 6.90
CA THR A 239 -1.61 23.02 7.59
C THR A 239 -3.12 22.92 7.56
N ALA A 240 -3.76 23.04 8.73
CA ALA A 240 -5.20 23.16 8.87
C ALA A 240 -5.59 24.57 9.30
N LYS A 241 -6.78 25.01 8.88
CA LYS A 241 -7.44 26.22 9.35
C LYS A 241 -8.49 25.84 10.38
N LEU A 242 -8.31 26.35 11.60
CA LEU A 242 -9.23 26.18 12.71
C LEU A 242 -10.07 27.43 12.87
N PHE A 243 -11.39 27.28 12.78
CA PHE A 243 -12.34 28.34 13.09
C PHE A 243 -12.98 28.08 14.45
N SER A 244 -12.93 29.06 15.35
CA SER A 244 -13.67 29.02 16.61
C SER A 244 -14.77 30.08 16.56
N PRO A 245 -16.05 29.69 16.71
CA PRO A 245 -17.07 30.65 17.08
C PRO A 245 -16.63 31.25 18.43
N ARG A 246 -16.69 32.58 18.55
CA ARG A 246 -16.45 33.27 19.82
C ARG A 246 -17.69 33.17 20.69
#